data_AF-A0A423WJF8-F1
#
_entry.id   AF-A0A423WJF8-F1
#
_cell.length_a   1.000
_cell.length_b   1.000
_cell.length_c   1.000
_cell.angle_alpha   90.00
_cell.angle_beta   90.00
_cell.angle_gamma   90.00
#
_symmetry.space_group_name_H-M   'P 1'
#
loop_
_entity.id
_entity.type
_entity.pdbx_description
1 polymer ?
#
loop_
_entity_poly.entity_id
_entity_poly.type
_entity_poly.pdbx_seq_one_letter_code
_entity_poly.pdbx_strand_id
1 'polypeptide(L)'
;MTLDLTTLDAHEQPSDHLRAIWKGYAKTDKADLLTSSNVDDLLVPEKAAEFQKAGSIPAERIRTAFSHLVGDDPSIPRVEEDVDILHHPLIPDSDTMFVPKDPSVHKPLSMKQVMERRLHWVTLGGQYDWTNRVYPGEEPPSFPEDVAGLLETLFPETLAQAAIVNFYTPGDTMMMHRDVSEETDKGLVSVSIGCDALFMIAPNDVGKLSEAERPAEGEKHYLMLRIRSGDVIYMTQDSRYAWHGVPKVLKGTCPDYLKDWPAEDGKYEEWRGWMANKRINLNVRQMRD
;
A
#
# COMPACT_ATOMS: atom_id res chain seq x y z
N MET A 1 -9.82 -11.36 7.66
CA MET A 1 -11.07 -12.01 7.23
C MET A 1 -10.84 -13.50 7.34
N THR A 2 -11.46 -14.16 8.32
CA THR A 2 -11.58 -15.62 8.28
C THR A 2 -12.07 -16.01 6.90
N LEU A 3 -11.17 -16.62 6.10
CA LEU A 3 -11.49 -17.22 4.82
C LEU A 3 -12.78 -18.01 4.99
N ASP A 4 -13.80 -17.68 4.20
CA ASP A 4 -15.00 -18.50 4.16
C ASP A 4 -14.62 -19.84 3.54
N LEU A 5 -14.46 -20.84 4.41
CA LEU A 5 -14.11 -22.23 4.06
C LEU A 5 -15.01 -22.79 2.95
N THR A 6 -16.23 -22.27 2.79
CA THR A 6 -17.18 -22.74 1.78
C THR A 6 -16.83 -22.28 0.35
N THR A 7 -15.91 -21.33 0.21
CA THR A 7 -15.48 -20.76 -1.09
C THR A 7 -14.20 -21.39 -1.63
N LEU A 8 -13.55 -22.25 -0.86
CA LEU A 8 -12.34 -22.97 -1.26
C LEU A 8 -12.70 -24.27 -1.97
N ASP A 9 -12.17 -24.46 -3.18
CA ASP A 9 -12.33 -25.71 -3.91
C ASP A 9 -11.33 -26.75 -3.40
N ALA A 10 -11.83 -27.77 -2.70
CA ALA A 10 -11.00 -28.87 -2.19
C ALA A 10 -10.31 -29.69 -3.29
N HIS A 11 -10.70 -29.52 -4.57
CA HIS A 11 -10.10 -30.19 -5.72
C HIS A 11 -9.14 -29.29 -6.50
N GLU A 12 -9.02 -28.00 -6.14
CA GLU A 12 -8.06 -27.09 -6.76
C GLU A 12 -6.65 -27.67 -6.63
N GLN A 13 -5.98 -27.79 -7.77
CA GLN A 13 -4.68 -28.41 -7.80
C GLN A 13 -3.57 -27.38 -7.56
N PRO A 14 -2.55 -27.72 -6.75
CA PRO A 14 -1.41 -26.82 -6.53
C PRO A 14 -0.68 -26.53 -7.84
N SER A 15 0.00 -25.39 -7.90
CA SER A 15 0.79 -24.99 -9.08
C SER A 15 1.85 -26.02 -9.45
N ASP A 16 2.25 -26.08 -10.72
CA ASP A 16 3.30 -27.01 -11.18
C ASP A 16 4.63 -26.82 -10.46
N HIS A 17 4.96 -25.59 -10.10
CA HIS A 17 6.14 -25.27 -9.31
C HIS A 17 6.07 -25.88 -7.91
N LEU A 18 4.94 -25.69 -7.21
CA LEU A 18 4.74 -26.26 -5.88
C LEU A 18 4.69 -27.80 -5.92
N ARG A 19 4.05 -28.38 -6.95
CA ARG A 19 4.08 -29.82 -7.20
C ARG A 19 5.49 -30.35 -7.46
N ALA A 20 6.35 -29.58 -8.13
CA ALA A 20 7.74 -29.96 -8.37
C ALA A 20 8.57 -29.96 -7.08
N ILE A 21 8.41 -28.93 -6.24
CA ILE A 21 9.03 -28.88 -4.90
C ILE A 21 8.57 -30.07 -4.06
N TRP A 22 7.25 -30.32 -4.00
CA TRP A 22 6.67 -31.45 -3.27
C TRP A 22 7.21 -32.80 -3.78
N LYS A 23 7.25 -33.00 -5.11
CA LYS A 23 7.82 -34.20 -5.72
C LYS A 23 9.32 -34.35 -5.43
N GLY A 24 10.04 -33.25 -5.24
CA GLY A 24 11.43 -33.24 -4.80
C GLY A 24 11.55 -33.91 -3.44
N TYR A 25 10.87 -33.37 -2.43
CA TYR A 25 10.86 -33.94 -1.08
C TYR A 25 10.34 -35.38 -1.04
N ALA A 26 9.28 -35.69 -1.79
CA ALA A 26 8.70 -37.03 -1.84
C ALA A 26 9.65 -38.11 -2.41
N LYS A 27 10.70 -37.71 -3.12
CA LYS A 27 11.71 -38.60 -3.71
C LYS A 27 13.04 -38.60 -2.96
N THR A 28 13.24 -37.66 -2.03
CA THR A 28 14.46 -37.56 -1.24
C THR A 28 14.53 -38.70 -0.22
N ASP A 29 15.72 -39.23 0.04
CA ASP A 29 15.92 -40.29 1.04
C ASP A 29 15.64 -39.78 2.46
N LYS A 30 15.14 -40.67 3.33
CA LYS A 30 14.80 -40.34 4.72
C LYS A 30 16.00 -39.77 5.49
N ALA A 31 17.19 -40.33 5.32
CA ALA A 31 18.38 -39.88 6.04
C ALA A 31 18.75 -38.44 5.67
N ASP A 32 18.59 -38.09 4.39
CA ASP A 32 18.86 -36.75 3.87
C ASP A 32 17.79 -35.75 4.36
N LEU A 33 16.52 -36.16 4.45
CA LEU A 33 15.45 -35.32 4.98
C LEU A 33 15.66 -34.97 6.46
N LEU A 34 16.07 -35.93 7.28
CA LEU A 34 16.29 -35.73 8.73
C LEU A 34 17.47 -34.80 9.06
N THR A 35 18.35 -34.54 8.09
CA THR A 35 19.52 -33.66 8.25
C THR A 35 19.43 -32.40 7.38
N SER A 36 18.34 -32.25 6.63
CA SER A 36 18.12 -31.13 5.72
C SER A 36 17.84 -29.84 6.49
N SER A 37 18.58 -28.77 6.15
CA SER A 37 18.33 -27.42 6.66
C SER A 37 17.01 -26.82 6.17
N ASN A 38 16.38 -27.44 5.17
CA ASN A 38 15.11 -27.02 4.58
C ASN A 38 13.90 -27.74 5.20
N VAL A 39 14.13 -28.52 6.27
CA VAL A 39 13.07 -29.13 7.08
C VAL A 39 13.07 -28.41 8.42
N ASP A 40 11.94 -27.79 8.74
CA ASP A 40 11.78 -27.04 9.99
C ASP A 40 11.27 -27.96 11.09
N ASP A 41 12.21 -28.52 11.86
CA ASP A 41 11.94 -29.39 13.00
C ASP A 41 11.85 -28.57 14.29
N LEU A 42 10.67 -28.53 14.91
CA LEU A 42 10.39 -27.79 16.14
C LEU A 42 11.14 -28.33 17.37
N LEU A 43 11.74 -29.52 17.28
CA LEU A 43 12.61 -30.05 18.33
C LEU A 43 14.04 -29.49 18.25
N VAL A 44 14.40 -28.85 17.15
CA VAL A 44 15.68 -28.15 16.97
C VAL A 44 15.51 -26.68 17.40
N PRO A 45 16.17 -26.21 18.47
CA PRO A 45 15.91 -24.87 19.02
C PRO A 45 16.09 -23.73 18.03
N GLU A 46 17.09 -23.83 17.13
CA GLU A 46 17.35 -22.83 16.09
C GLU A 46 16.20 -22.73 15.09
N LYS A 47 15.56 -23.87 14.77
CA LYS A 47 14.40 -23.95 13.87
C LYS A 47 13.09 -23.58 14.56
N ALA A 48 12.94 -23.96 15.83
CA ALA A 48 11.80 -23.55 16.64
C ALA A 48 11.72 -22.02 16.81
N ALA A 49 12.87 -21.33 16.82
CA ALA A 49 12.94 -19.87 16.89
C ALA A 49 12.37 -19.17 15.63
N GLU A 50 12.19 -19.89 14.52
CA GLU A 50 11.53 -19.37 13.31
C GLU A 50 10.00 -19.29 13.48
N PHE A 51 9.44 -19.89 14.54
CA PHE A 51 8.01 -19.91 14.82
C PHE A 51 7.63 -18.93 15.95
N GLN A 52 6.41 -18.39 15.86
CA GLN A 52 5.83 -17.48 16.84
C GLN A 52 4.79 -18.18 17.69
N LYS A 53 4.78 -17.92 19.00
CA LYS A 53 3.81 -18.49 19.94
C LYS A 53 2.46 -17.78 19.82
N ALA A 54 1.45 -18.48 19.29
CA ALA A 54 0.06 -18.03 19.21
C ALA A 54 -0.73 -18.25 20.52
N GLY A 55 -0.28 -19.15 21.38
CA GLY A 55 -0.94 -19.48 22.64
C GLY A 55 -0.38 -20.73 23.30
N SER A 56 -1.12 -21.29 24.27
CA SER A 56 -0.79 -22.58 24.88
C SER A 56 -2.04 -23.40 25.18
N ILE A 57 -1.86 -24.72 25.21
CA ILE A 57 -2.86 -25.70 25.62
C ILE A 57 -2.44 -26.22 26.99
N PRO A 58 -3.26 -26.02 28.04
CA PRO A 58 -2.91 -26.48 29.37
C PRO A 58 -2.70 -28.00 29.44
N ALA A 59 -1.68 -28.45 30.17
CA ALA A 59 -1.36 -29.87 30.33
C ALA A 59 -2.57 -30.71 30.77
N GLU A 60 -3.37 -30.19 31.71
CA GLU A 60 -4.58 -30.83 32.21
C GLU A 60 -5.63 -31.05 31.11
N ARG A 61 -5.78 -30.07 30.20
CA ARG A 61 -6.72 -30.17 29.08
C ARG A 61 -6.29 -31.26 28.10
N ILE A 62 -4.98 -31.41 27.89
CA ILE A 62 -4.41 -32.48 27.06
C ILE A 62 -4.60 -33.83 27.74
N ARG A 63 -4.31 -33.95 29.03
CA ARG A 63 -4.52 -35.18 29.81
C ARG A 63 -5.98 -35.65 29.76
N THR A 64 -6.91 -34.72 29.96
CA THR A 64 -8.35 -35.00 29.84
C THR A 64 -8.68 -35.51 28.43
N ALA A 65 -8.20 -34.83 27.39
CA ALA A 65 -8.44 -35.25 26.01
C ALA A 65 -7.92 -36.67 25.71
N PHE A 66 -6.71 -36.99 26.15
CA PHE A 66 -6.11 -38.32 25.95
C PHE A 66 -6.80 -39.43 26.76
N SER A 67 -7.31 -39.13 27.96
CA SER A 67 -8.05 -40.13 28.76
C SER A 67 -9.29 -40.69 28.05
N HIS A 68 -9.86 -39.95 27.09
CA HIS A 68 -10.97 -40.45 26.27
C HIS A 68 -10.55 -41.55 25.28
N LEU A 69 -9.26 -41.65 24.93
CA LEU A 69 -8.74 -42.65 24.00
C LEU A 69 -8.13 -43.86 24.71
N VAL A 70 -7.40 -43.62 25.80
CA VAL A 70 -6.59 -44.65 26.46
C VAL A 70 -7.00 -44.93 27.91
N GLY A 71 -8.03 -44.24 28.41
CA GLY A 71 -8.46 -44.33 29.80
C GLY A 71 -7.37 -43.81 30.76
N ASP A 72 -7.41 -44.31 31.99
CA ASP A 72 -6.45 -44.00 33.05
C ASP A 72 -5.29 -45.02 33.11
N ASP A 73 -4.77 -45.47 31.96
CA ASP A 73 -3.62 -46.39 31.94
C ASP A 73 -2.35 -45.69 32.48
N PRO A 74 -1.81 -46.14 33.63
CA PRO A 74 -0.64 -45.51 34.25
C PRO A 74 0.67 -45.82 33.51
N SER A 75 0.69 -46.73 32.54
CA SER A 75 1.87 -47.03 31.73
C SER A 75 2.12 -46.02 30.61
N ILE A 76 1.13 -45.16 30.32
CA ILE A 76 1.22 -44.15 29.27
C ILE A 76 1.79 -42.85 29.86
N PRO A 77 2.91 -42.32 29.31
CA PRO A 77 3.49 -41.06 29.75
C PRO A 77 2.45 -39.93 29.69
N ARG A 78 2.27 -39.22 30.81
CA ARG A 78 1.34 -38.09 30.89
C ARG A 78 2.05 -36.80 30.46
N VAL A 79 1.31 -35.91 29.80
CA VAL A 79 1.80 -34.57 29.49
C VAL A 79 1.87 -33.77 30.79
N GLU A 80 3.08 -33.36 31.16
CA GLU A 80 3.37 -32.65 32.41
C GLU A 80 3.34 -31.12 32.24
N GLU A 81 3.62 -30.64 31.03
CA GLU A 81 3.75 -29.22 30.72
C GLU A 81 2.69 -28.75 29.70
N ASP A 82 2.41 -27.45 29.71
CA ASP A 82 1.56 -26.83 28.71
C ASP A 82 2.23 -26.94 27.34
N VAL A 83 1.43 -27.22 26.30
CA VAL A 83 1.92 -27.32 24.93
C VAL A 83 1.66 -26.03 24.19
N ASP A 84 2.70 -25.46 23.61
CA ASP A 84 2.60 -24.23 22.86
C ASP A 84 1.84 -24.42 21.55
N ILE A 85 0.98 -23.45 21.24
CA ILE A 85 0.37 -23.30 19.92
C ILE A 85 1.30 -22.37 19.16
N LEU A 86 1.93 -22.87 18.10
CA LEU A 86 2.90 -22.13 17.30
C LEU A 86 2.32 -21.80 15.92
N HIS A 87 2.75 -20.67 15.34
CA HIS A 87 2.45 -20.30 13.96
C HIS A 87 3.73 -19.84 13.25
N HIS A 88 3.87 -20.15 11.96
CA HIS A 88 5.02 -19.77 11.16
C HIS A 88 4.80 -18.38 10.51
N PRO A 89 5.79 -17.48 10.46
CA PRO A 89 5.66 -16.17 9.81
C PRO A 89 5.38 -16.23 8.30
N LEU A 90 5.69 -17.37 7.65
CA LEU A 90 5.37 -17.62 6.22
C LEU A 90 3.93 -18.12 5.98
N ILE A 91 3.07 -18.13 7.00
CA ILE A 91 1.63 -18.32 6.80
C ILE A 91 1.10 -17.16 5.93
N PRO A 92 0.18 -17.41 4.98
CA PRO A 92 -0.18 -16.41 3.97
C PRO A 92 -0.68 -15.10 4.57
N ASP A 93 -0.19 -14.01 3.96
CA ASP A 93 -0.60 -12.61 3.99
C ASP A 93 -1.88 -12.26 4.77
N SER A 94 -1.83 -11.12 5.48
CA SER A 94 -3.02 -10.37 5.91
C SER A 94 -4.17 -10.47 4.90
N ASP A 95 -5.36 -10.90 5.32
CA ASP A 95 -6.54 -11.06 4.45
C ASP A 95 -7.09 -9.74 3.87
N THR A 96 -6.34 -8.65 3.98
CA THR A 96 -6.71 -7.35 3.43
C THR A 96 -6.47 -7.38 1.91
N MET A 97 -7.56 -7.62 1.19
CA MET A 97 -7.61 -7.66 -0.27
C MET A 97 -8.29 -6.39 -0.79
N PHE A 98 -7.71 -5.80 -1.84
CA PHE A 98 -8.34 -4.74 -2.62
C PHE A 98 -9.28 -5.38 -3.63
N VAL A 99 -10.58 -5.35 -3.31
CA VAL A 99 -11.63 -5.88 -4.19
C VAL A 99 -11.96 -4.83 -5.25
N PRO A 100 -11.88 -5.16 -6.55
CA PRO A 100 -12.19 -4.22 -7.61
C PRO A 100 -13.69 -3.93 -7.68
N LYS A 101 -14.06 -2.73 -8.18
CA LYS A 101 -15.46 -2.34 -8.41
C LYS A 101 -16.20 -3.33 -9.33
N ASP A 102 -15.48 -3.89 -10.32
CA ASP A 102 -15.99 -4.95 -11.19
C ASP A 102 -15.06 -6.18 -11.15
N PRO A 103 -15.42 -7.23 -10.39
CA PRO A 103 -14.66 -8.48 -10.31
C PRO A 103 -14.61 -9.27 -11.62
N SER A 104 -15.45 -8.96 -12.62
CA SER A 104 -15.39 -9.57 -13.95
C SER A 104 -14.29 -8.97 -14.82
N VAL A 105 -13.91 -7.71 -14.55
CA VAL A 105 -12.88 -6.97 -15.28
C VAL A 105 -11.51 -7.11 -14.61
N HIS A 106 -11.47 -7.10 -13.27
CA HIS A 106 -10.23 -7.17 -12.50
C HIS A 106 -10.32 -8.24 -11.40
N LYS A 107 -9.16 -8.86 -11.07
CA LYS A 107 -9.07 -9.77 -9.92
C LYS A 107 -8.75 -8.98 -8.65
N PRO A 108 -9.21 -9.43 -7.46
CA PRO A 108 -8.75 -8.89 -6.18
C PRO A 108 -7.22 -8.87 -6.10
N LEU A 109 -6.67 -7.80 -5.53
CA LEU A 109 -5.23 -7.64 -5.33
C LEU A 109 -4.89 -7.75 -3.84
N SER A 110 -3.84 -8.49 -3.48
CA SER A 110 -3.31 -8.47 -2.11
C SER A 110 -2.60 -7.14 -1.82
N MET A 111 -2.43 -6.79 -0.53
CA MET A 111 -1.62 -5.63 -0.13
C MET A 111 -0.21 -5.70 -0.74
N LYS A 112 0.40 -6.88 -0.73
CA LYS A 112 1.69 -7.12 -1.40
C LYS A 112 1.63 -6.82 -2.90
N GLN A 113 0.60 -7.32 -3.61
CA GLN A 113 0.45 -7.03 -5.03
C GLN A 113 0.21 -5.55 -5.32
N VAL A 114 -0.54 -4.83 -4.48
CA VAL A 114 -0.73 -3.38 -4.63
C VAL A 114 0.59 -2.64 -4.44
N MET A 115 1.35 -2.99 -3.41
CA MET A 115 2.60 -2.32 -3.08
C MET A 115 3.77 -2.71 -3.99
N GLU A 116 3.77 -3.93 -4.57
CA GLU A 116 4.77 -4.42 -5.53
C GLU A 116 4.41 -4.12 -6.99
N ARG A 117 3.13 -4.22 -7.39
CA ARG A 117 2.69 -3.88 -8.76
C ARG A 117 2.37 -2.39 -8.83
N ARG A 118 3.34 -1.61 -9.31
CA ARG A 118 3.19 -0.26 -9.90
C ARG A 118 1.90 0.46 -9.50
N LEU A 119 1.69 0.65 -8.19
CA LEU A 119 0.62 1.50 -7.71
C LEU A 119 0.96 2.88 -8.25
N HIS A 120 0.08 3.40 -9.10
CA HIS A 120 0.28 4.69 -9.75
C HIS A 120 -0.57 5.75 -9.07
N TRP A 121 -1.80 5.40 -8.73
CA TRP A 121 -2.70 6.29 -8.02
C TRP A 121 -3.76 5.52 -7.22
N VAL A 122 -4.30 6.19 -6.20
CA VAL A 122 -5.47 5.78 -5.41
C VAL A 122 -6.37 7.00 -5.23
N THR A 123 -7.68 6.80 -5.14
CA THR A 123 -8.67 7.85 -4.85
C THR A 123 -9.20 7.72 -3.42
N LEU A 124 -9.29 8.83 -2.69
CA LEU A 124 -9.91 8.91 -1.36
C LEU A 124 -11.15 9.81 -1.44
N GLY A 125 -12.21 9.47 -0.71
CA GLY A 125 -13.48 10.18 -0.78
C GLY A 125 -14.10 10.08 -2.17
N GLY A 126 -14.34 11.23 -2.81
CA GLY A 126 -14.81 11.32 -4.20
C GLY A 126 -14.00 10.49 -5.19
N GLN A 127 -14.70 9.65 -5.95
CA GLN A 127 -14.08 8.72 -6.90
C GLN A 127 -14.08 9.33 -8.31
N TYR A 128 -12.92 9.80 -8.77
CA TYR A 128 -12.78 10.39 -10.10
C TYR A 128 -12.92 9.34 -11.21
N ASP A 129 -13.83 9.57 -12.16
CA ASP A 129 -13.97 8.73 -13.34
C ASP A 129 -13.01 9.20 -14.44
N TRP A 130 -11.93 8.48 -14.65
CA TRP A 130 -10.93 8.79 -15.68
C TRP A 130 -11.45 8.70 -17.11
N THR A 131 -12.47 7.88 -17.36
CA THR A 131 -13.06 7.68 -18.70
C THR A 131 -13.92 8.88 -19.07
N ASN A 132 -14.82 9.26 -18.17
CA ASN A 132 -15.76 10.35 -18.40
C ASN A 132 -15.23 11.72 -17.94
N ARG A 133 -14.11 11.75 -17.20
CA ARG A 133 -13.43 12.93 -16.67
C ARG A 133 -14.30 13.79 -15.75
N VAL A 134 -15.08 13.11 -14.91
CA VAL A 134 -16.05 13.74 -14.00
C VAL A 134 -16.00 13.08 -12.64
N TYR A 135 -16.48 13.79 -11.63
CA TYR A 135 -16.93 13.17 -10.38
C TYR A 135 -18.37 12.69 -10.53
N PRO A 136 -18.64 11.38 -10.36
CA PRO A 136 -20.01 10.85 -10.44
C PRO A 136 -20.96 11.52 -9.44
N GLY A 137 -22.26 11.48 -9.73
CA GLY A 137 -23.31 11.97 -8.84
C GLY A 137 -23.65 11.02 -7.69
N GLU A 138 -23.08 9.80 -7.68
CA GLU A 138 -23.23 8.81 -6.62
C GLU A 138 -22.61 9.32 -5.30
N GLU A 139 -23.16 8.87 -4.16
CA GLU A 139 -22.58 9.19 -2.86
C GLU A 139 -21.16 8.58 -2.76
N PRO A 140 -20.12 9.41 -2.52
CA PRO A 140 -18.76 8.90 -2.47
C PRO A 140 -18.50 8.18 -1.13
N PRO A 141 -17.49 7.29 -1.07
CA PRO A 141 -16.93 6.84 0.20
C PRO A 141 -16.58 8.02 1.11
N SER A 142 -16.62 7.81 2.42
CA SER A 142 -16.17 8.83 3.39
C SER A 142 -14.71 9.18 3.17
N PHE A 143 -14.39 10.48 3.19
CA PHE A 143 -13.01 10.94 3.17
C PHE A 143 -12.35 10.67 4.54
N PRO A 144 -11.07 10.24 4.60
CA PRO A 144 -10.40 9.97 5.88
C PRO A 144 -10.38 11.18 6.81
N GLU A 145 -10.96 11.05 8.01
CA GLU A 145 -11.18 12.16 8.95
C GLU A 145 -9.88 12.78 9.47
N ASP A 146 -8.83 11.96 9.64
CA ASP A 146 -7.51 12.40 10.10
C ASP A 146 -6.83 13.31 9.07
N VAL A 147 -6.89 12.92 7.79
CA VAL A 147 -6.37 13.72 6.68
C VAL A 147 -7.22 14.97 6.47
N ALA A 148 -8.55 14.86 6.52
CA ALA A 148 -9.44 16.01 6.43
C ALA A 148 -9.17 17.03 7.54
N GLY A 149 -9.11 16.58 8.80
CA GLY A 149 -8.87 17.43 9.96
C GLY A 149 -7.55 18.19 9.87
N LEU A 150 -6.47 17.55 9.41
CA LEU A 150 -5.19 18.21 9.17
C LEU A 150 -5.32 19.32 8.10
N LEU A 151 -5.88 18.99 6.95
CA LEU A 151 -5.86 19.88 5.79
C LEU A 151 -6.86 21.03 5.91
N GLU A 152 -8.05 20.78 6.44
CA GLU A 152 -9.05 21.82 6.68
C GLU A 152 -8.61 22.78 7.79
N THR A 153 -7.80 22.32 8.75
CA THR A 153 -7.17 23.22 9.74
C THR A 153 -6.15 24.15 9.09
N LEU A 154 -5.36 23.67 8.12
CA LEU A 154 -4.34 24.45 7.42
C LEU A 154 -4.93 25.36 6.32
N PHE A 155 -5.98 24.90 5.66
CA PHE A 155 -6.62 25.53 4.49
C PHE A 155 -8.15 25.55 4.66
N PRO A 156 -8.69 26.36 5.59
CA PRO A 156 -10.10 26.31 6.00
C PRO A 156 -11.10 26.69 4.90
N GLU A 157 -10.64 27.26 3.80
CA GLU A 157 -11.47 27.63 2.65
C GLU A 157 -11.75 26.45 1.70
N THR A 158 -11.13 25.29 1.92
CA THR A 158 -11.28 24.09 1.09
C THR A 158 -11.64 22.89 1.96
N LEU A 159 -12.82 22.30 1.72
CA LEU A 159 -13.23 21.04 2.35
C LEU A 159 -12.59 19.83 1.65
N ALA A 160 -12.16 18.85 2.43
CA ALA A 160 -11.53 17.64 1.93
C ALA A 160 -12.60 16.61 1.51
N GLN A 161 -13.08 16.71 0.27
CA GLN A 161 -14.12 15.82 -0.25
C GLN A 161 -13.59 14.70 -1.15
N ALA A 162 -12.50 14.97 -1.88
CA ALA A 162 -11.86 14.00 -2.76
C ALA A 162 -10.35 14.18 -2.75
N ALA A 163 -9.61 13.09 -2.97
CA ALA A 163 -8.19 13.17 -3.24
C ALA A 163 -7.72 12.14 -4.25
N ILE A 164 -6.75 12.54 -5.07
CA ILE A 164 -5.96 11.63 -5.89
C ILE A 164 -4.59 11.50 -5.25
N VAL A 165 -4.29 10.33 -4.71
CA VAL A 165 -2.98 9.98 -4.16
C VAL A 165 -2.15 9.40 -5.29
N ASN A 166 -1.16 10.12 -5.77
CA ASN A 166 -0.24 9.66 -6.80
C ASN A 166 1.04 9.10 -6.19
N PHE A 167 1.51 7.98 -6.73
CA PHE A 167 2.73 7.29 -6.31
C PHE A 167 3.74 7.33 -7.47
N TYR A 168 4.91 7.90 -7.19
CA TYR A 168 5.98 8.07 -8.17
C TYR A 168 7.26 7.36 -7.70
N THR A 169 8.00 6.85 -8.67
CA THR A 169 9.39 6.37 -8.56
C THR A 169 10.27 7.23 -9.49
N PRO A 170 11.58 7.40 -9.21
CA PRO A 170 12.47 8.06 -10.16
C PRO A 170 12.35 7.49 -11.58
N GLY A 171 12.00 8.36 -12.53
CA GLY A 171 11.69 7.99 -13.91
C GLY A 171 10.22 8.27 -14.29
N ASP A 172 9.32 8.27 -13.30
CA ASP A 172 7.92 8.64 -13.51
C ASP A 172 7.78 10.16 -13.72
N THR A 173 6.79 10.53 -14.53
CA THR A 173 6.44 11.92 -14.83
C THR A 173 4.92 12.10 -14.81
N MET A 174 4.48 13.33 -14.59
CA MET A 174 3.10 13.75 -14.82
C MET A 174 3.11 14.87 -15.84
N MET A 175 2.45 14.63 -16.99
CA MET A 175 2.34 15.61 -18.06
C MET A 175 1.59 16.86 -17.58
N MET A 176 1.82 17.98 -18.27
CA MET A 176 1.08 19.20 -17.98
C MET A 176 -0.42 18.99 -18.20
N HIS A 177 -1.21 19.28 -17.18
CA HIS A 177 -2.65 19.16 -17.19
C HIS A 177 -3.27 20.27 -16.34
N ARG A 178 -4.61 20.26 -16.26
CA ARG A 178 -5.40 21.13 -15.39
C ARG A 178 -6.44 20.27 -14.70
N ASP A 179 -6.69 20.57 -13.44
CA ASP A 179 -7.75 19.97 -12.65
C ASP A 179 -9.01 20.85 -12.81
N VAL A 180 -9.96 20.44 -13.64
CA VAL A 180 -11.15 21.26 -14.00
C VAL A 180 -12.45 20.45 -13.97
N SER A 181 -12.45 19.36 -13.21
CA SER A 181 -13.57 18.42 -13.15
C SER A 181 -14.48 18.63 -11.93
N GLU A 182 -14.09 19.54 -11.04
CA GLU A 182 -14.86 19.96 -9.86
C GLU A 182 -15.91 21.01 -10.24
N GLU A 183 -17.02 21.05 -9.49
CA GLU A 183 -18.14 21.99 -9.70
C GLU A 183 -17.94 23.31 -8.93
N THR A 184 -16.83 23.45 -8.20
CA THR A 184 -16.47 24.62 -7.38
C THR A 184 -15.07 25.14 -7.70
N ASP A 185 -14.80 26.40 -7.37
CA ASP A 185 -13.52 27.08 -7.59
C ASP A 185 -12.60 27.07 -6.35
N LYS A 186 -12.98 26.34 -5.30
CA LYS A 186 -12.16 26.21 -4.09
C LYS A 186 -10.76 25.70 -4.38
N GLY A 187 -9.83 26.12 -3.53
CA GLY A 187 -8.41 25.85 -3.72
C GLY A 187 -8.08 24.36 -3.72
N LEU A 188 -7.02 24.00 -4.45
CA LEU A 188 -6.49 22.65 -4.53
C LEU A 188 -5.25 22.51 -3.65
N VAL A 189 -5.23 21.49 -2.79
CA VAL A 189 -4.12 21.25 -1.85
C VAL A 189 -3.28 20.08 -2.35
N SER A 190 -1.98 20.28 -2.54
CA SER A 190 -1.05 19.27 -3.05
C SER A 190 0.07 19.04 -2.03
N VAL A 191 -0.03 17.93 -1.28
CA VAL A 191 0.94 17.55 -0.24
C VAL A 191 2.02 16.64 -0.82
N SER A 192 3.26 16.84 -0.40
CA SER A 192 4.44 16.13 -0.90
C SER A 192 5.07 15.28 0.20
N ILE A 193 5.29 13.99 -0.04
CA ILE A 193 5.93 13.07 0.92
C ILE A 193 6.96 12.21 0.18
N GLY A 194 8.16 12.04 0.73
CA GLY A 194 9.22 11.20 0.15
C GLY A 194 10.22 11.96 -0.71
N CYS A 195 10.67 11.37 -1.82
CA CYS A 195 11.62 11.99 -2.74
C CYS A 195 11.15 13.37 -3.23
N ASP A 196 12.11 14.27 -3.41
CA ASP A 196 11.90 15.57 -4.03
C ASP A 196 11.43 15.41 -5.47
N ALA A 197 10.67 16.38 -5.95
CA ALA A 197 10.30 16.49 -7.34
C ALA A 197 10.47 17.91 -7.87
N LEU A 198 10.57 18.00 -9.20
CA LEU A 198 10.36 19.25 -9.92
C LEU A 198 8.87 19.35 -10.24
N PHE A 199 8.26 20.48 -9.90
CA PHE A 199 6.89 20.83 -10.20
C PHE A 199 6.89 22.08 -11.09
N MET A 200 6.24 21.97 -12.24
CA MET A 200 6.10 23.09 -13.17
C MET A 200 4.68 23.62 -13.10
N ILE A 201 4.52 24.94 -13.03
CA ILE A 201 3.23 25.62 -13.12
C ILE A 201 3.34 26.82 -14.05
N ALA A 202 2.35 27.01 -14.92
CA ALA A 202 2.31 28.06 -15.92
C ALA A 202 0.89 28.62 -16.09
N PRO A 203 0.73 29.93 -16.30
CA PRO A 203 -0.56 30.54 -16.64
C PRO A 203 -1.24 29.92 -17.87
N ASN A 204 -2.55 30.15 -18.01
CA ASN A 204 -3.39 29.55 -19.05
C ASN A 204 -3.13 30.07 -20.48
N ASP A 205 -2.49 31.23 -20.60
CA ASP A 205 -2.23 31.97 -21.84
C ASP A 205 -0.81 31.77 -22.38
N VAL A 206 0.04 31.02 -21.67
CA VAL A 206 1.38 30.65 -22.13
C VAL A 206 1.27 29.84 -23.42
N GLY A 207 1.66 30.44 -24.55
CA GLY A 207 1.56 29.87 -25.89
C GLY A 207 0.43 30.42 -26.77
N LYS A 208 -0.44 31.29 -26.23
CA LYS A 208 -1.41 32.09 -27.02
C LYS A 208 -0.92 33.52 -27.30
N LEU A 209 0.20 33.90 -26.69
CA LEU A 209 0.89 35.16 -26.92
C LEU A 209 1.33 35.27 -28.39
N SER A 210 1.03 36.40 -29.01
CA SER A 210 1.56 36.71 -30.34
C SER A 210 3.09 36.73 -30.33
N GLU A 211 3.72 36.66 -31.51
CA GLU A 211 5.19 36.73 -31.62
C GLU A 211 5.80 37.98 -30.98
N ALA A 212 5.04 39.08 -30.90
CA ALA A 212 5.42 40.33 -30.24
C ALA A 212 5.25 40.31 -28.71
N GLU A 213 4.41 39.44 -28.18
CA GLU A 213 4.13 39.27 -26.74
C GLU A 213 4.93 38.11 -26.14
N ARG A 214 5.66 37.34 -26.97
CA ARG A 214 6.55 36.30 -26.48
C ARG A 214 7.65 36.95 -25.61
N PRO A 215 7.97 36.33 -24.46
CA PRO A 215 9.10 36.75 -23.62
C PRO A 215 10.38 36.95 -24.43
N ALA A 216 11.18 37.93 -24.04
CA ALA A 216 12.57 37.99 -24.47
C ALA A 216 13.30 36.69 -24.07
N GLU A 217 14.33 36.32 -24.83
CA GLU A 217 15.14 35.14 -24.55
C GLU A 217 15.67 35.19 -23.10
N GLY A 218 15.19 34.29 -22.24
CA GLY A 218 15.53 34.23 -20.80
C GLY A 218 14.41 34.58 -19.82
N GLU A 219 13.29 35.15 -20.27
CA GLU A 219 12.12 35.40 -19.41
C GLU A 219 11.23 34.15 -19.29
N LYS A 220 11.03 33.68 -18.06
CA LYS A 220 10.20 32.50 -17.77
C LYS A 220 8.74 32.91 -17.57
N HIS A 221 7.86 32.37 -18.40
CA HIS A 221 6.39 32.43 -18.21
C HIS A 221 5.86 31.24 -17.40
N TYR A 222 6.72 30.64 -16.59
CA TYR A 222 6.40 29.47 -15.77
C TYR A 222 7.29 29.49 -14.53
N LEU A 223 6.83 28.80 -13.49
CA LEU A 223 7.62 28.50 -12.31
C LEU A 223 8.03 27.02 -12.37
N MET A 224 9.31 26.75 -12.09
CA MET A 224 9.83 25.41 -11.87
C MET A 224 10.28 25.33 -10.41
N LEU A 225 9.48 24.68 -9.59
CA LEU A 225 9.68 24.55 -8.15
C LEU A 225 10.32 23.21 -7.84
N ARG A 226 11.32 23.18 -6.96
CA ARG A 226 11.75 21.94 -6.31
C ARG A 226 10.94 21.77 -5.04
N ILE A 227 10.04 20.79 -5.04
CA ILE A 227 9.20 20.43 -3.89
C ILE A 227 9.80 19.25 -3.15
N ARG A 228 9.87 19.35 -1.83
CA ARG A 228 10.47 18.37 -0.90
C ARG A 228 9.41 17.63 -0.10
N SER A 229 9.82 16.59 0.63
CA SER A 229 8.96 15.97 1.62
C SER A 229 8.50 17.00 2.68
N GLY A 230 7.20 17.04 2.96
CA GLY A 230 6.57 17.99 3.87
C GLY A 230 6.05 19.27 3.18
N ASP A 231 6.50 19.59 1.96
CA ASP A 231 6.02 20.78 1.25
C ASP A 231 4.56 20.62 0.82
N VAL A 232 3.78 21.70 0.96
CA VAL A 232 2.40 21.78 0.50
C VAL A 232 2.25 22.94 -0.48
N ILE A 233 1.71 22.66 -1.67
CA ILE A 233 1.29 23.68 -2.63
C ILE A 233 -0.22 23.85 -2.50
N TYR A 234 -0.68 25.07 -2.26
CA TYR A 234 -2.09 25.42 -2.28
C TYR A 234 -2.39 26.32 -3.48
N MET A 235 -3.11 25.80 -4.47
CA MET A 235 -3.46 26.52 -5.71
C MET A 235 -4.88 27.07 -5.62
N THR A 236 -5.00 28.38 -5.49
CA THR A 236 -6.27 29.13 -5.43
C THR A 236 -6.34 30.17 -6.54
N GLN A 237 -7.53 30.75 -6.73
CA GLN A 237 -7.76 31.84 -7.68
C GLN A 237 -7.22 31.46 -9.07
N ASP A 238 -6.47 32.33 -9.74
CA ASP A 238 -5.96 32.07 -11.08
C ASP A 238 -5.06 30.82 -11.16
N SER A 239 -4.33 30.51 -10.08
CA SER A 239 -3.47 29.31 -10.04
C SER A 239 -4.26 28.00 -9.98
N ARG A 240 -5.52 28.04 -9.53
CA ARG A 240 -6.43 26.88 -9.48
C ARG A 240 -6.66 26.26 -10.86
N TYR A 241 -6.55 27.08 -11.90
CA TYR A 241 -6.78 26.72 -13.29
C TYR A 241 -5.49 26.66 -14.12
N ALA A 242 -4.33 26.90 -13.51
CA ALA A 242 -3.06 26.96 -14.20
C ALA A 242 -2.64 25.58 -14.73
N TRP A 243 -1.90 25.57 -15.84
CA TRP A 243 -1.27 24.35 -16.33
C TRP A 243 -0.17 23.92 -15.37
N HIS A 244 -0.16 22.65 -14.99
CA HIS A 244 0.86 22.16 -14.08
C HIS A 244 1.20 20.69 -14.30
N GLY A 245 2.37 20.27 -13.85
CA GLY A 245 2.85 18.90 -13.97
C GLY A 245 4.12 18.62 -13.18
N VAL A 246 4.53 17.36 -13.18
CA VAL A 246 5.72 16.86 -12.47
C VAL A 246 6.69 16.30 -13.51
N PRO A 247 7.60 17.12 -14.07
CA PRO A 247 8.54 16.65 -15.08
C PRO A 247 9.58 15.67 -14.55
N LYS A 248 9.87 15.64 -13.24
CA LYS A 248 10.92 14.76 -12.70
C LYS A 248 10.81 14.51 -11.20
N VAL A 249 11.00 13.25 -10.79
CA VAL A 249 11.28 12.84 -9.40
C VAL A 249 12.78 12.62 -9.21
N LEU A 250 13.35 13.17 -8.14
CA LEU A 250 14.80 13.17 -7.88
C LEU A 250 15.20 11.96 -7.02
N LYS A 251 15.90 10.99 -7.61
CA LYS A 251 16.39 9.78 -6.90
C LYS A 251 17.29 10.15 -5.73
N GLY A 252 17.16 9.43 -4.62
CA GLY A 252 18.06 9.54 -3.46
C GLY A 252 17.86 10.78 -2.59
N THR A 253 16.74 11.48 -2.75
CA THR A 253 16.42 12.70 -1.99
C THR A 253 15.37 12.49 -0.90
N CYS A 254 14.84 11.27 -0.74
CA CYS A 254 13.93 10.95 0.37
C CYS A 254 14.62 11.19 1.72
N PRO A 255 14.00 11.91 2.67
CA PRO A 255 14.60 12.18 3.98
C PRO A 255 14.89 10.91 4.78
N ASP A 256 16.00 10.89 5.52
CA ASP A 256 16.46 9.69 6.25
C ASP A 256 15.40 9.12 7.20
N TYR A 257 14.68 9.98 7.92
CA TYR A 257 13.63 9.56 8.86
C TYR A 257 12.43 8.89 8.18
N LEU A 258 12.27 9.05 6.87
CA LEU A 258 11.12 8.55 6.12
C LEU A 258 11.49 7.35 5.23
N LYS A 259 12.78 7.09 4.98
CA LYS A 259 13.23 6.04 4.04
C LYS A 259 12.69 4.66 4.38
N ASP A 260 12.64 4.36 5.67
CA ASP A 260 12.23 3.05 6.17
C ASP A 260 10.72 2.93 6.34
N TRP A 261 9.99 4.04 6.41
CA TRP A 261 8.53 4.01 6.48
C TRP A 261 7.95 3.23 5.27
N PRO A 262 6.95 2.36 5.49
CA PRO A 262 6.16 2.19 6.71
C PRO A 262 6.74 1.24 7.78
N ALA A 263 7.96 0.73 7.61
CA ALA A 263 8.61 -0.13 8.61
C ALA A 263 9.03 0.65 9.85
N GLU A 264 8.22 0.58 10.90
CA GLU A 264 8.44 1.27 12.18
C GLU A 264 7.84 0.44 13.33
N ASP A 265 8.50 0.46 14.48
CA ASP A 265 8.08 -0.25 15.71
C ASP A 265 7.74 -1.74 15.50
N GLY A 266 8.49 -2.42 14.63
CA GLY A 266 8.30 -3.84 14.31
C GLY A 266 7.07 -4.13 13.46
N LYS A 267 6.39 -3.10 12.93
CA LYS A 267 5.27 -3.23 11.98
C LYS A 267 5.76 -3.00 10.56
N TYR A 268 5.16 -3.70 9.60
CA TYR A 268 5.42 -3.53 8.17
C TYR A 268 6.91 -3.67 7.78
N GLU A 269 7.67 -4.47 8.53
CA GLU A 269 9.12 -4.65 8.37
C GLU A 269 9.50 -5.14 6.98
N GLU A 270 8.62 -5.90 6.32
CA GLU A 270 8.78 -6.34 4.94
C GLU A 270 8.82 -5.18 3.92
N TRP A 271 8.37 -3.98 4.32
CA TRP A 271 8.39 -2.75 3.50
C TRP A 271 9.52 -1.79 3.87
N ARG A 272 10.48 -2.22 4.70
CA ARG A 272 11.62 -1.39 5.07
C ARG A 272 12.36 -0.93 3.82
N GLY A 273 12.61 0.37 3.74
CA GLY A 273 13.29 1.01 2.62
C GLY A 273 12.39 1.28 1.40
N TRP A 274 11.09 0.95 1.45
CA TRP A 274 10.17 1.18 0.33
C TRP A 274 10.10 2.66 -0.05
N MET A 275 10.02 3.56 0.94
CA MET A 275 9.98 5.00 0.70
C MET A 275 11.28 5.61 0.17
N ALA A 276 12.42 4.92 0.31
CA ALA A 276 13.72 5.45 -0.07
C ALA A 276 13.82 5.89 -1.54
N ASN A 277 13.02 5.30 -2.42
CA ASN A 277 12.92 5.66 -3.83
C ASN A 277 11.47 5.95 -4.26
N LYS A 278 10.62 6.40 -3.34
CA LYS A 278 9.22 6.73 -3.62
C LYS A 278 8.92 8.18 -3.32
N ARG A 279 7.93 8.70 -4.04
CA ARG A 279 7.29 9.97 -3.76
C ARG A 279 5.79 9.74 -3.77
N ILE A 280 5.12 10.20 -2.73
CA ILE A 280 3.69 10.22 -2.61
C ILE A 280 3.23 11.67 -2.74
N ASN A 281 2.24 11.91 -3.58
CA ASN A 281 1.58 13.19 -3.70
C ASN A 281 0.10 13.02 -3.42
N LEU A 282 -0.41 13.72 -2.41
CA LEU A 282 -1.82 13.75 -2.08
C LEU A 282 -2.41 15.07 -2.62
N ASN A 283 -3.23 14.97 -3.67
CA ASN A 283 -3.91 16.11 -4.28
C ASN A 283 -5.37 16.11 -3.80
N VAL A 284 -5.70 16.98 -2.84
CA VAL A 284 -7.01 17.09 -2.18
C VAL A 284 -7.80 18.26 -2.75
N ARG A 285 -9.10 18.03 -2.93
CA ARG A 285 -10.02 18.97 -3.54
C ARG A 285 -11.42 18.88 -2.98
N GLN A 286 -12.10 20.02 -3.03
CA GLN A 286 -13.55 20.11 -2.85
C GLN A 286 -14.21 19.93 -4.22
N MET A 287 -15.17 19.01 -4.30
CA MET A 287 -15.88 18.72 -5.55
C MET A 287 -17.10 19.63 -5.75
N ARG A 288 -17.82 19.94 -4.67
CA ARG A 288 -19.08 20.70 -4.65
C ARG A 288 -19.16 21.58 -3.40
N ASP A 289 -19.97 22.63 -3.44
CA ASP A 289 -20.21 23.54 -2.31
C ASP A 289 -21.02 22.90 -1.16
#